data_AF-A0A954FXA9-F1
#
_entry.id   AF-A0A954FXA9-F1
#
_cell.length_a   1.000
_cell.length_b   1.000
_cell.length_c   1.000
_cell.angle_alpha   90.00
_cell.angle_beta   90.00
_cell.angle_gamma   90.00
#
_symmetry.space_group_name_H-M   'P 1'
#
loop_
_entity.id
_entity.type
_entity.pdbx_description
1 polymer ?
#
loop_
_entity_poly.entity_id
_entity_poly.type
_entity_poly.pdbx_seq_one_letter_code
_entity_poly.pdbx_strand_id
1 'polypeptide(L)'
;MADLENHSEETAAGNADAIALESSTYEIIQNRLQSHGKELKSRLGKLNELRKEVFGSIETQLLGSDRITTEHNCIPRDMLAVGHRFLFGYNVHFGLKSETRLSDVFSVYEFKEGAYHALPLDLIQNAE
;
A
#
# COMPACT_ATOMS: atom_id res chain seq x y z
N MET A 1 -69.03 36.37 -3.91
CA MET A 1 -68.35 35.17 -4.44
C MET A 1 -67.24 35.63 -5.38
N ALA A 2 -66.29 36.36 -4.80
CA ALA A 2 -65.06 36.86 -5.38
C ALA A 2 -64.13 37.07 -4.15
N ASP A 3 -62.83 36.90 -4.32
CA ASP A 3 -61.78 37.01 -3.28
C ASP A 3 -61.32 35.67 -2.63
N LEU A 4 -60.97 34.66 -3.45
CA LEU A 4 -60.25 33.48 -2.93
C LEU A 4 -59.10 32.92 -3.79
N GLU A 5 -58.64 33.59 -4.85
CA GLU A 5 -57.65 32.98 -5.77
C GLU A 5 -56.24 33.62 -5.80
N ASN A 6 -55.90 34.58 -4.94
CA ASN A 6 -54.61 35.30 -5.05
C ASN A 6 -53.54 35.00 -3.98
N HIS A 7 -53.59 33.86 -3.29
CA HIS A 7 -52.57 33.50 -2.28
C HIS A 7 -51.58 32.39 -2.71
N SER A 8 -51.80 31.73 -3.85
CA SER A 8 -50.94 30.63 -4.31
C SER A 8 -49.74 31.07 -5.16
N GLU A 9 -49.78 32.24 -5.82
CA GLU A 9 -48.69 32.67 -6.72
C GLU A 9 -47.52 33.34 -5.98
N GLU A 10 -47.77 34.07 -4.89
CA GLU A 10 -46.74 34.78 -4.12
C GLU A 10 -45.84 33.80 -3.32
N THR A 11 -46.38 32.65 -2.92
CA THR A 11 -45.68 31.62 -2.11
C THR A 11 -44.71 30.77 -2.95
N ALA A 12 -44.95 30.65 -4.27
CA ALA A 12 -44.09 29.88 -5.18
C ALA A 12 -42.83 30.65 -5.61
N ALA A 13 -42.95 31.97 -5.82
CA ALA A 13 -41.82 32.84 -6.16
C ALA A 13 -40.83 32.99 -4.99
N GLY A 14 -41.33 33.16 -3.76
CA GLY A 14 -40.48 33.23 -2.55
C GLY A 14 -39.74 31.92 -2.25
N ASN A 15 -40.33 30.76 -2.55
CA ASN A 15 -39.66 29.46 -2.42
C ASN A 15 -38.57 29.26 -3.50
N ALA A 16 -38.80 29.72 -4.73
CA ALA A 16 -37.79 29.65 -5.78
C ALA A 16 -36.56 30.51 -5.47
N ASP A 17 -36.76 31.72 -4.95
CA ASP A 17 -35.66 32.59 -4.48
C ASP A 17 -34.93 32.02 -3.26
N ALA A 18 -35.66 31.41 -2.31
CA ALA A 18 -35.03 30.73 -1.17
C ALA A 18 -34.19 29.51 -1.60
N ILE A 19 -34.68 28.70 -2.54
CA ILE A 19 -33.95 27.56 -3.12
C ILE A 19 -32.73 28.04 -3.91
N ALA A 20 -32.85 29.16 -4.64
CA ALA A 20 -31.72 29.77 -5.37
C ALA A 20 -30.65 30.34 -4.41
N LEU A 21 -31.06 31.00 -3.32
CA LEU A 21 -30.14 31.47 -2.27
C LEU A 21 -29.49 30.31 -1.51
N GLU A 22 -30.21 29.23 -1.22
CA GLU A 22 -29.66 28.03 -0.60
C GLU A 22 -28.66 27.32 -1.53
N SER A 23 -28.97 27.21 -2.82
CA SER A 23 -28.05 26.68 -3.85
C SER A 23 -26.77 27.52 -3.92
N SER A 24 -26.90 28.85 -3.90
CA SER A 24 -25.77 29.79 -3.87
C SER A 24 -24.92 29.63 -2.59
N THR A 25 -25.57 29.44 -1.43
CA THR A 25 -24.88 29.24 -0.15
C THR A 25 -24.13 27.91 -0.13
N TYR A 26 -24.75 26.84 -0.62
CA TYR A 26 -24.12 25.52 -0.75
C TYR A 26 -22.89 25.58 -1.65
N GLU A 27 -23.00 26.21 -2.83
CA GLU A 27 -21.88 26.37 -3.77
C GLU A 27 -20.71 27.15 -3.16
N ILE A 28 -20.99 28.21 -2.39
CA ILE A 28 -19.96 28.98 -1.68
C ILE A 28 -19.24 28.11 -0.67
N ILE A 29 -19.96 27.33 0.14
CA ILE A 29 -19.36 26.43 1.14
C ILE A 29 -18.55 25.32 0.45
N GLN A 30 -19.08 24.74 -0.62
CA GLN A 30 -18.40 23.72 -1.41
C GLN A 30 -17.08 24.24 -1.98
N ASN A 31 -17.08 25.44 -2.58
CA ASN A 31 -15.89 26.08 -3.12
C ASN A 31 -14.84 26.37 -2.03
N ARG A 32 -15.27 26.80 -0.83
CA ARG A 32 -14.36 26.99 0.30
C ARG A 32 -13.73 25.67 0.75
N LEU A 33 -14.51 24.61 0.89
CA LEU A 33 -13.99 23.28 1.24
C LEU A 33 -12.99 22.77 0.21
N GLN A 34 -13.28 22.94 -1.08
CA GLN A 34 -12.36 22.58 -2.15
C GLN A 34 -11.06 23.39 -2.11
N SER A 35 -11.15 24.69 -1.83
CA SER A 35 -9.98 25.56 -1.66
C SER A 35 -9.09 25.10 -0.51
N HIS A 36 -9.69 24.84 0.67
CA HIS A 36 -8.97 24.32 1.83
C HIS A 36 -8.36 22.94 1.56
N GLY A 37 -9.08 22.06 0.85
CA GLY A 37 -8.56 20.76 0.43
C GLY A 37 -7.34 20.87 -0.49
N LYS A 38 -7.37 21.81 -1.46
CA LYS A 38 -6.22 22.10 -2.34
C LYS A 38 -5.02 22.62 -1.54
N GLU A 39 -5.27 23.55 -0.62
CA GLU A 39 -4.22 24.12 0.24
C GLU A 39 -3.57 23.05 1.12
N LEU A 40 -4.38 22.22 1.79
CA LEU A 40 -3.91 21.12 2.61
C LEU A 40 -3.05 20.15 1.80
N LYS A 41 -3.52 19.76 0.61
CA LYS A 41 -2.78 18.86 -0.29
C LYS A 41 -1.43 19.44 -0.69
N SER A 42 -1.37 20.76 -0.96
CA SER A 42 -0.12 21.46 -1.26
C SER A 42 0.85 21.44 -0.07
N ARG A 43 0.37 21.74 1.14
CA ARG A 43 1.18 21.70 2.36
C ARG A 43 1.69 20.28 2.68
N LEU A 44 0.84 19.27 2.52
CA LEU A 44 1.24 17.86 2.67
C LEU A 44 2.30 17.45 1.63
N GLY A 45 2.16 17.90 0.38
CA GLY A 45 3.16 17.68 -0.66
C GLY A 45 4.52 18.23 -0.27
N LYS A 46 4.57 19.49 0.20
CA LYS A 46 5.80 20.13 0.69
C LYS A 46 6.41 19.38 1.87
N LEU A 47 5.58 18.99 2.84
CA LEU A 47 6.04 18.22 4.00
C LEU A 47 6.62 16.86 3.58
N ASN A 48 5.97 16.17 2.64
CA ASN A 48 6.46 14.89 2.14
C ASN A 48 7.78 15.06 1.40
N GLU A 49 7.96 16.13 0.62
CA GLU A 49 9.22 16.40 -0.05
C GLU A 49 10.37 16.65 0.94
N LEU A 50 10.13 17.48 1.96
CA LEU A 50 11.07 17.68 3.06
C LEU A 50 11.36 16.37 3.82
N ARG A 51 10.34 15.53 4.03
CA ARG A 51 10.52 14.19 4.63
C ARG A 51 11.43 13.32 3.76
N LYS A 52 11.23 13.31 2.44
CA LYS A 52 12.11 12.55 1.52
C LYS A 52 13.53 13.10 1.51
N GLU A 53 13.71 14.41 1.62
CA GLU A 53 15.04 15.04 1.69
C GLU A 53 15.77 14.67 2.98
N VAL A 54 15.09 14.74 4.13
CA VAL A 54 15.69 14.46 5.45
C VAL A 54 15.96 12.98 5.68
N PHE A 55 14.99 12.12 5.34
CA PHE A 55 15.08 10.68 5.62
C PHE A 55 15.61 9.86 4.44
N GLY A 56 15.76 10.49 3.27
CA GLY A 56 15.89 9.80 2.01
C GLY A 56 14.55 9.22 1.53
N SER A 57 14.43 9.05 0.22
CA SER A 57 13.42 8.16 -0.35
C SER A 57 14.10 7.19 -1.29
N ILE A 58 14.20 5.93 -0.86
CA ILE A 58 14.47 4.84 -1.79
C ILE A 58 13.11 4.44 -2.33
N GLU A 59 12.78 4.92 -3.52
CA GLU A 59 11.59 4.45 -4.21
C GLU A 59 11.81 2.98 -4.58
N THR A 60 11.11 2.10 -3.88
CA THR A 60 11.16 0.67 -4.16
C THR A 60 10.26 0.39 -5.36
N GLN A 61 10.88 0.15 -6.52
CA GLN A 61 10.18 -0.35 -7.69
C GLN A 61 10.35 -1.87 -7.78
N LEU A 62 9.30 -2.58 -8.23
CA LEU A 62 9.42 -3.98 -8.58
C LEU A 62 10.30 -4.11 -9.84
N LEU A 63 11.54 -4.54 -9.65
CA LEU A 63 12.49 -4.77 -10.75
C LEU A 63 12.25 -6.12 -11.45
N GLY A 64 11.66 -7.08 -10.75
CA GLY A 64 11.38 -8.42 -11.26
C GLY A 64 10.68 -9.27 -10.23
N SER A 65 10.13 -10.39 -10.69
CA SER A 65 9.51 -11.42 -9.86
C SER A 65 10.01 -12.76 -10.33
N ASP A 66 10.40 -13.62 -9.39
CA ASP A 66 10.85 -14.97 -9.66
C ASP A 66 10.21 -15.94 -8.66
N ARG A 67 10.21 -17.23 -8.99
CA ARG A 67 9.59 -18.28 -8.18
C ARG A 67 10.65 -19.21 -7.62
N ILE A 68 10.77 -19.22 -6.30
CA ILE A 68 11.57 -20.23 -5.59
C ILE A 68 10.74 -21.50 -5.41
N THR A 69 11.31 -22.63 -5.84
CA THR A 69 10.72 -23.97 -5.66
C THR A 69 11.54 -24.73 -4.64
N THR A 70 10.92 -25.12 -3.52
CA THR A 70 11.54 -25.96 -2.50
C THR A 70 11.37 -27.44 -2.82
N GLU A 71 12.28 -28.27 -2.33
CA GLU A 71 12.22 -29.73 -2.53
C GLU A 71 11.00 -30.38 -1.86
N HIS A 72 10.57 -29.83 -0.72
CA HIS A 72 9.47 -30.33 0.07
C HIS A 72 8.39 -29.28 0.28
N ASN A 73 7.16 -29.75 0.54
CA ASN A 73 6.08 -28.88 0.97
C ASN A 73 6.45 -28.24 2.31
N CYS A 74 6.45 -26.91 2.35
CA CYS A 74 6.91 -26.15 3.49
C CYS A 74 6.05 -24.91 3.72
N ILE A 75 6.11 -24.39 4.94
CA ILE A 75 5.53 -23.10 5.30
C ILE A 75 6.66 -22.08 5.34
N PRO A 76 6.64 -21.02 4.51
CA PRO A 76 7.63 -19.96 4.56
C PRO A 76 7.60 -19.25 5.92
N ARG A 77 8.76 -18.93 6.49
CA ARG A 77 8.88 -18.26 7.79
C ARG A 77 9.52 -16.89 7.68
N ASP A 78 10.66 -16.80 7.00
CA ASP A 78 11.37 -15.53 6.84
C ASP A 78 12.29 -15.55 5.63
N MET A 79 12.71 -14.38 5.18
CA MET A 79 13.70 -14.23 4.13
C MET A 79 14.60 -13.01 4.35
N LEU A 80 15.89 -13.20 4.08
CA LEU A 80 16.89 -12.15 4.23
C LEU A 80 17.81 -12.12 3.02
N ALA A 81 17.96 -10.95 2.40
CA ALA A 81 18.96 -10.71 1.36
C ALA A 81 20.21 -10.04 1.97
N VAL A 82 21.38 -10.59 1.67
CA VAL A 82 22.70 -10.05 2.03
C VAL A 82 23.52 -9.89 0.75
N GLY A 83 23.53 -8.69 0.20
CA GLY A 83 24.11 -8.41 -1.12
C GLY A 83 23.39 -9.21 -2.21
N HIS A 84 24.12 -10.02 -2.96
CA HIS A 84 23.56 -10.92 -3.99
C HIS A 84 23.13 -12.28 -3.44
N ARG A 85 23.36 -12.56 -2.15
CA ARG A 85 22.95 -13.83 -1.53
C ARG A 85 21.64 -13.65 -0.80
N PHE A 86 20.87 -14.72 -0.78
CA PHE A 86 19.52 -14.74 -0.25
C PHE A 86 19.35 -15.98 0.61
N LEU A 87 18.96 -15.78 1.87
CA LEU A 87 18.66 -16.85 2.81
C LEU A 87 17.14 -16.95 2.95
N PHE A 88 16.62 -18.15 2.73
CA PHE A 88 15.20 -18.45 2.86
C PHE A 88 14.97 -19.45 4.00
N GLY A 89 14.17 -19.04 4.98
CA GLY A 89 13.77 -19.86 6.11
C GLY A 89 12.36 -20.40 5.92
N TYR A 90 12.18 -21.70 6.13
CA TYR A 90 10.90 -22.39 6.01
C TYR A 90 10.82 -23.54 7.00
N ASN A 91 9.61 -24.04 7.23
CA ASN A 91 9.40 -25.24 8.03
C ASN A 91 8.81 -26.33 7.13
N VAL A 92 9.51 -27.46 7.00
CA VAL A 92 8.96 -28.67 6.40
C VAL A 92 8.23 -29.49 7.47
N HIS A 93 7.00 -29.90 7.19
CA HIS A 93 6.29 -30.84 8.06
C HIS A 93 6.59 -32.27 7.60
N PHE A 94 7.57 -32.92 8.25
CA PHE A 94 7.79 -34.35 8.04
C PHE A 94 6.91 -35.16 8.98
N GLY A 95 6.03 -35.99 8.41
CA GLY A 95 5.14 -36.83 9.23
C GLY A 95 5.85 -37.97 9.98
N LEU A 96 6.94 -38.51 9.44
CA LEU A 96 7.60 -39.72 9.97
C LEU A 96 9.10 -39.54 10.29
N LYS A 97 9.72 -38.41 9.94
CA LYS A 97 11.11 -38.13 10.33
C LYS A 97 11.15 -37.50 11.72
N SER A 98 12.07 -37.98 12.55
CA SER A 98 12.30 -37.45 13.91
C SER A 98 13.43 -36.42 13.99
N GLU A 99 14.24 -36.26 12.94
CA GLU A 99 15.42 -35.38 12.95
C GLU A 99 15.30 -34.30 11.89
N THR A 100 15.58 -33.05 12.28
CA THR A 100 15.57 -31.86 11.41
C THR A 100 16.99 -31.53 10.99
N ARG A 101 17.25 -31.53 9.68
CA ARG A 101 18.54 -31.13 9.09
C ARG A 101 18.53 -29.65 8.71
N LEU A 102 19.70 -29.07 8.47
CA LEU A 102 19.80 -27.67 8.07
C LEU A 102 19.07 -27.38 6.74
N SER A 103 19.13 -28.32 5.79
CA SER A 103 18.39 -28.26 4.51
C SER A 103 16.88 -28.35 4.66
N ASP A 104 16.39 -28.79 5.81
CA ASP A 104 14.96 -28.90 6.10
C ASP A 104 14.34 -27.58 6.56
N VAL A 105 15.18 -26.61 6.94
CA VAL A 105 14.76 -25.31 7.48
C VAL A 105 15.32 -24.11 6.73
N PHE A 106 16.46 -24.26 6.05
CA PHE A 106 17.10 -23.19 5.30
C PHE A 106 17.48 -23.61 3.88
N SER A 107 17.34 -22.66 2.96
CA SER A 107 17.97 -22.72 1.63
C SER A 107 18.65 -21.39 1.32
N VAL A 108 19.80 -21.46 0.65
CA VAL A 108 20.58 -20.30 0.23
C VAL A 108 20.49 -20.18 -1.28
N TYR A 109 20.32 -18.97 -1.77
CA TYR A 109 20.30 -18.65 -3.20
C TYR A 109 21.24 -17.49 -3.50
N GLU A 110 21.69 -17.40 -4.74
CA GLU A 110 22.35 -16.23 -5.31
C GLU A 110 21.47 -15.62 -6.38
N PHE A 111 21.27 -14.31 -6.33
CA PHE A 111 20.62 -13.54 -7.37
C PHE A 111 21.66 -13.13 -8.42
N LYS A 112 21.61 -13.78 -9.58
CA LYS A 112 22.50 -13.53 -10.71
C LYS A 112 21.70 -13.55 -12.00
N GLU A 113 22.02 -12.65 -12.94
CA GLU A 113 21.38 -12.59 -14.27
C GLU A 113 19.83 -12.49 -14.22
N GLY A 114 19.28 -11.92 -13.14
CA GLY A 114 17.84 -11.74 -12.98
C GLY A 114 17.09 -12.95 -12.40
N ALA A 115 17.80 -14.01 -12.00
CA ALA A 115 17.21 -15.23 -11.43
C ALA A 115 17.88 -15.65 -10.12
N TYR A 116 17.16 -16.43 -9.31
CA TYR A 116 17.70 -17.04 -8.09
C TYR A 116 18.25 -18.44 -8.37
N HIS A 117 19.53 -18.64 -8.07
CA HIS A 117 20.22 -19.93 -8.20
C HIS A 117 20.49 -20.51 -6.83
N ALA A 118 20.08 -21.76 -6.59
CA ALA A 118 20.36 -22.43 -5.32
C ALA A 118 21.86 -22.62 -5.10
N LEU A 119 22.31 -22.31 -3.89
CA LEU A 119 23.68 -22.51 -3.43
C LEU A 119 23.74 -23.55 -2.30
N PRO A 120 24.91 -24.17 -2.08
CA PRO A 120 25.19 -24.96 -0.89
C PRO A 120 24.99 -24.17 0.39
N LEU A 121 24.74 -24.89 1.49
CA LEU A 121 24.50 -24.29 2.82
C LEU A 121 25.79 -23.91 3.56
N ASP A 122 26.95 -23.98 2.91
CA ASP A 122 28.28 -23.72 3.48
C ASP A 122 28.36 -22.36 4.19
N LEU A 123 27.54 -21.38 3.77
CA LEU A 123 27.42 -20.07 4.40
C LEU A 123 26.99 -20.13 5.88
N ILE A 124 26.16 -21.10 6.22
CA ILE A 124 25.51 -21.23 7.54
C ILE A 124 25.83 -22.57 8.22
N GLN A 125 26.64 -23.41 7.59
CA GLN A 125 27.20 -24.59 8.24
C GLN A 125 28.24 -24.16 9.26
N ASN A 126 28.30 -24.89 10.38
CA ASN A 126 29.37 -24.69 11.35
C ASN A 126 30.71 -25.06 10.70
N ALA A 127 31.74 -24.25 10.93
CA ALA A 127 33.11 -24.66 10.65
C ALA A 127 33.48 -25.75 11.67
N GLU A 128 33.59 -26.99 11.21
CA GLU A 128 34.28 -28.05 11.97
C GLU A 128 35.78 -27.75 12.06
#